data_AF-A0A5B2Z0G3-F1
#
_entry.id   AF-A0A5B2Z0G3-F1
#
_cell.length_a   1.000
_cell.length_b   1.000
_cell.length_c   1.000
_cell.angle_alpha   90.00
_cell.angle_beta   90.00
_cell.angle_gamma   90.00
#
_symmetry.space_group_name_H-M   'P 1'
#
loop_
_entity.id
_entity.type
_entity.pdbx_description
1 polymer ?
#
loop_
_entity_poly.entity_id
_entity_poly.type
_entity_poly.pdbx_seq_one_letter_code
_entity_poly.pdbx_strand_id
1 'polypeptide(L)'
;MSSTSRSQSAQNYCDSHEITWNNHIDHIDISIIMKVIMVKGPIVIDIVGRINIIGAYYKNQKIRWDQHKVLPIEFEDSTEIRFIGKTTSIFATHNLRYSSLRLGTRIWDPIFSDIMYQKGDVILILGSSNSGKSSFSLFLVNKFIKLGLRTLLIDGDIGQGDLAPPTCIGSSIINKQTYDISLIESERICFVGDTQPSGHFISIITSIHKLLKKSRDFDKCIINTDGFVTGKGVSYKFKLAQTLHPDLIIYMGNDATKERLKAMTKVQRNYTPSWLTCKNPSALVKRSKHERYLIRLDTYYRFFKKCKIYKLNLDMSELTRSQIMEKNHINKLGQTNMRNMQLNLRNCQNYIKLKVMINNLKDGQFVGLGKSSSNGLINGFGIINVLENKRFHLYCTSRNFDCIYLSNIILKGMKERLLY
;
A
#
# COMPACT_ATOMS: atom_id res chain seq x y z
N MET A 1 77.38 5.87 -54.82
CA MET A 1 77.65 6.33 -53.44
C MET A 1 76.32 6.27 -52.70
N SER A 2 76.18 5.65 -51.54
CA SER A 2 77.19 5.18 -50.57
C SER A 2 77.09 3.68 -50.21
N SER A 3 78.02 3.23 -49.38
CA SER A 3 78.07 1.94 -48.66
C SER A 3 78.67 2.23 -47.26
N THR A 4 78.70 1.33 -46.26
CA THR A 4 78.41 -0.12 -46.15
C THR A 4 77.73 -0.32 -44.76
N SER A 5 77.56 -1.45 -44.04
CA SER A 5 77.94 -2.88 -44.12
C SER A 5 77.06 -3.69 -43.12
N ARG A 6 77.13 -5.03 -43.15
CA ARG A 6 76.53 -5.91 -42.12
C ARG A 6 77.31 -5.87 -40.80
N SER A 7 76.63 -6.14 -39.68
CA SER A 7 77.03 -7.20 -38.72
C SER A 7 75.90 -7.48 -37.71
N GLN A 8 75.97 -8.62 -37.00
CA GLN A 8 74.99 -9.08 -36.02
C GLN A 8 75.58 -9.07 -34.60
N SER A 9 74.75 -8.84 -33.59
CA SER A 9 74.91 -9.40 -32.24
C SER A 9 73.53 -9.52 -31.59
N ALA A 10 73.37 -10.47 -30.66
CA ALA A 10 72.08 -10.79 -30.04
C ALA A 10 72.18 -10.95 -28.52
N GLN A 11 71.32 -10.23 -27.79
CA GLN A 11 71.00 -10.35 -26.36
C GLN A 11 69.63 -9.63 -26.23
N ASN A 12 68.48 -10.26 -25.93
CA ASN A 12 68.09 -11.10 -24.79
C ASN A 12 68.36 -10.44 -23.43
N TYR A 13 67.43 -9.63 -22.91
CA TYR A 13 66.42 -10.10 -21.93
C TYR A 13 65.43 -8.99 -21.49
N CYS A 14 64.22 -9.40 -21.10
CA CYS A 14 63.25 -8.68 -20.25
C CYS A 14 62.83 -7.23 -20.62
N ASP A 15 61.93 -7.08 -21.60
CA ASP A 15 60.94 -5.98 -21.58
C ASP A 15 59.65 -6.44 -20.85
N SER A 16 59.27 -5.75 -19.78
CA SER A 16 58.02 -6.01 -19.06
C SER A 16 56.84 -5.40 -19.79
N HIS A 17 56.04 -6.23 -20.47
CA HIS A 17 54.76 -5.81 -21.03
C HIS A 17 53.74 -5.57 -19.91
N GLU A 18 53.68 -4.33 -19.41
CA GLU A 18 52.50 -3.85 -18.68
C GLU A 18 51.30 -3.87 -19.64
N ILE A 19 50.38 -4.81 -19.41
CA ILE A 19 49.09 -4.83 -20.10
C ILE A 19 48.26 -3.68 -19.53
N THR A 20 48.39 -2.51 -20.14
CA THR A 20 47.58 -1.33 -19.82
C THR A 20 46.14 -1.60 -20.23
N TRP A 21 45.31 -1.94 -19.24
CA TRP A 21 43.86 -2.08 -19.40
C TRP A 21 43.24 -0.70 -19.66
N ASN A 22 43.29 -0.27 -20.92
CA ASN A 22 42.50 0.86 -21.40
C ASN A 22 41.02 0.54 -21.16
N ASN A 23 40.40 1.25 -20.22
CA ASN A 23 39.02 1.06 -19.80
C ASN A 23 38.00 1.60 -20.82
N HIS A 24 38.13 1.17 -22.08
CA HIS A 24 37.04 1.22 -23.04
C HIS A 24 36.02 0.14 -22.66
N ILE A 25 35.07 0.53 -21.80
CA ILE A 25 33.84 -0.23 -21.59
C ILE A 25 33.02 -0.04 -22.87
N ASP A 26 33.13 -0.99 -23.80
CA ASP A 26 32.31 -1.02 -25.00
C ASP A 26 30.84 -1.21 -24.60
N HIS A 27 30.10 -0.10 -24.63
CA HIS A 27 28.66 -0.08 -24.38
C HIS A 27 27.93 -0.74 -25.54
N ILE A 28 27.75 -2.07 -25.47
CA ILE A 28 26.88 -2.81 -26.38
C ILE A 28 25.43 -2.43 -26.07
N ASP A 29 24.93 -1.38 -26.74
CA ASP A 29 23.55 -0.87 -26.63
C ASP A 29 22.55 -1.83 -27.31
N ILE A 30 22.33 -2.99 -26.68
CA ILE A 30 21.29 -3.95 -27.08
C ILE A 30 19.92 -3.33 -26.77
N SER A 31 19.39 -2.60 -27.74
CA SER A 31 18.07 -1.96 -27.70
C SER A 31 16.93 -2.97 -27.83
N ILE A 32 16.76 -3.83 -26.81
CA ILE A 32 15.65 -4.78 -26.72
C ILE A 32 14.34 -3.99 -26.73
N ILE A 33 13.59 -4.14 -27.84
CA ILE A 33 12.28 -3.52 -28.04
C ILE A 33 11.27 -4.21 -27.10
N MET A 34 11.11 -3.65 -25.90
CA MET A 34 10.08 -4.09 -24.96
C MET A 34 8.75 -3.43 -25.30
N LYS A 35 7.77 -4.24 -25.72
CA LYS A 35 6.38 -3.83 -25.89
C LYS A 35 5.68 -3.70 -24.54
N VAL A 36 4.68 -2.82 -24.46
CA VAL A 36 3.85 -2.62 -23.27
C VAL A 36 2.37 -2.56 -23.66
N ILE A 37 1.54 -3.37 -22.99
CA ILE A 37 0.07 -3.34 -23.15
C ILE A 37 -0.58 -3.08 -21.79
N MET A 38 -1.56 -2.16 -21.76
CA MET A 38 -2.41 -1.91 -20.58
C MET A 38 -3.68 -2.76 -20.66
N VAL A 39 -3.94 -3.63 -19.69
CA VAL A 39 -5.05 -4.60 -19.75
C VAL A 39 -5.98 -4.50 -18.54
N LYS A 40 -7.28 -4.32 -18.78
CA LYS A 40 -8.34 -4.30 -17.77
C LYS A 40 -9.04 -5.66 -17.64
N GLY A 41 -9.13 -6.17 -16.41
CA GLY A 41 -9.90 -7.40 -16.10
C GLY A 41 -11.42 -7.22 -16.20
N PRO A 42 -12.22 -8.27 -15.93
CA PRO A 42 -11.80 -9.58 -15.46
C PRO A 42 -11.30 -10.44 -16.63
N ILE A 43 -10.10 -11.00 -16.50
CA ILE A 43 -9.45 -11.72 -17.61
C ILE A 43 -8.49 -12.79 -17.10
N VAL A 44 -8.28 -13.82 -17.91
CA VAL A 44 -7.14 -14.74 -17.82
C VAL A 44 -6.22 -14.44 -18.99
N ILE A 45 -4.94 -14.22 -18.72
CA ILE A 45 -3.89 -14.25 -19.73
C ILE A 45 -3.20 -15.62 -19.71
N ASP A 46 -2.76 -16.07 -20.88
CA ASP A 46 -2.02 -17.31 -21.08
C ASP A 46 -0.76 -16.98 -21.89
N ILE A 47 0.42 -17.28 -21.33
CA ILE A 47 1.71 -16.71 -21.75
C ILE A 47 2.59 -17.82 -22.33
N VAL A 48 3.18 -17.59 -23.50
CA VAL A 48 4.28 -18.39 -24.05
C VAL A 48 5.46 -17.45 -24.30
N GLY A 49 6.52 -17.56 -23.51
CA GLY A 49 7.57 -16.55 -23.42
C GLY A 49 7.65 -15.92 -22.01
N ARG A 50 8.11 -14.66 -21.93
CA ARG A 50 8.39 -13.94 -20.66
C ARG A 50 7.70 -12.59 -20.61
N ILE A 51 7.07 -12.28 -19.47
CA ILE A 51 6.48 -10.96 -19.20
C ILE A 51 6.96 -10.39 -17.86
N ASN A 52 6.87 -9.07 -17.73
CA ASN A 52 6.97 -8.31 -16.49
C ASN A 52 5.63 -7.60 -16.21
N ILE A 53 5.09 -7.75 -15.00
CA ILE A 53 3.95 -6.98 -14.51
C ILE A 53 4.35 -6.31 -13.19
N ILE A 54 4.51 -4.98 -13.22
CA ILE A 54 4.84 -4.15 -12.03
C ILE A 54 6.13 -4.65 -11.32
N GLY A 55 7.17 -5.00 -12.09
CA GLY A 55 8.45 -5.51 -11.59
C GLY A 55 8.48 -7.00 -11.26
N ALA A 56 7.34 -7.69 -11.31
CA ALA A 56 7.24 -9.14 -11.11
C ALA A 56 7.32 -9.90 -12.44
N TYR A 57 8.20 -10.90 -12.52
CA TYR A 57 8.45 -11.65 -13.76
C TYR A 57 7.69 -12.98 -13.80
N TYR A 58 7.13 -13.30 -14.97
CA TYR A 58 6.40 -14.54 -15.21
C TYR A 58 6.79 -15.17 -16.55
N LYS A 59 6.81 -16.51 -16.61
CA LYS A 59 7.17 -17.30 -17.80
C LYS A 59 6.19 -18.46 -17.97
N ASN A 60 5.78 -18.75 -19.21
CA ASN A 60 5.07 -19.98 -19.61
C ASN A 60 3.92 -20.41 -18.67
N GLN A 61 3.01 -19.50 -18.32
CA GLN A 61 1.95 -19.75 -17.33
C GLN A 61 0.66 -18.96 -17.61
N LYS A 62 -0.41 -19.30 -16.88
CA LYS A 62 -1.67 -18.55 -16.87
C LYS A 62 -1.75 -17.62 -15.65
N ILE A 63 -2.29 -16.41 -15.85
CA ILE A 63 -2.49 -15.41 -14.78
C ILE A 63 -3.91 -14.84 -14.89
N ARG A 64 -4.59 -14.62 -13.77
CA ARG A 64 -5.96 -14.08 -13.71
C ARG A 64 -6.02 -12.85 -12.83
N TRP A 65 -6.70 -11.78 -13.25
CA TRP A 65 -7.02 -10.65 -12.36
C TRP A 65 -8.41 -10.06 -12.61
N ASP A 66 -8.89 -9.33 -11.61
CA ASP A 66 -10.30 -8.94 -11.47
C ASP A 66 -10.68 -7.63 -12.16
N GLN A 67 -12.00 -7.39 -12.21
CA GLN A 67 -12.72 -6.34 -12.96
C GLN A 67 -12.31 -4.88 -12.73
N HIS A 68 -11.51 -4.60 -11.70
CA HIS A 68 -11.19 -3.24 -11.27
C HIS A 68 -9.71 -2.85 -11.42
N LYS A 69 -8.87 -3.76 -11.91
CA LYS A 69 -7.43 -3.54 -12.08
C LYS A 69 -7.07 -3.42 -13.56
N VAL A 70 -6.24 -2.43 -13.84
CA VAL A 70 -5.65 -2.15 -15.16
C VAL A 70 -4.15 -2.28 -14.96
N LEU A 71 -3.56 -3.34 -15.49
CA LEU A 71 -2.15 -3.67 -15.25
C LEU A 71 -1.32 -3.42 -16.52
N PRO A 72 -0.09 -2.90 -16.40
CA PRO A 72 0.88 -2.90 -17.49
C PRO A 72 1.50 -4.30 -17.61
N ILE A 73 1.43 -4.88 -18.81
CA ILE A 73 2.20 -6.06 -19.19
C ILE A 73 3.33 -5.58 -20.09
N GLU A 74 4.58 -5.76 -19.67
CA GLU A 74 5.77 -5.46 -20.45
C GLU A 74 6.40 -6.77 -20.94
N PHE A 75 6.81 -6.86 -22.20
CA PHE A 75 7.26 -8.12 -22.80
C PHE A 75 8.17 -7.92 -24.02
N GLU A 76 8.91 -8.97 -24.38
CA GLU A 76 9.78 -9.03 -25.56
C GLU A 76 9.00 -9.46 -26.80
N ASP A 77 9.48 -9.10 -28.00
CA ASP A 77 8.85 -9.46 -29.29
C ASP A 77 8.68 -10.98 -29.51
N SER A 78 9.47 -11.79 -28.81
CA SER A 78 9.44 -13.25 -28.79
C SER A 78 8.29 -13.88 -27.97
N THR A 79 7.47 -13.06 -27.30
CA THR A 79 6.47 -13.54 -26.33
C THR A 79 5.04 -13.43 -26.84
N GLU A 80 4.36 -14.58 -26.92
CA GLU A 80 2.92 -14.65 -27.19
C GLU A 80 2.10 -14.49 -25.91
N ILE A 81 0.98 -13.76 -26.02
CA ILE A 81 0.03 -13.56 -24.93
C ILE A 81 -1.39 -13.77 -25.47
N ARG A 82 -2.06 -14.83 -25.02
CA ARG A 82 -3.47 -15.11 -25.36
C ARG A 82 -4.39 -14.59 -24.26
N PHE A 83 -5.49 -13.95 -24.67
CA PHE A 83 -6.44 -13.30 -23.77
C PHE A 83 -7.76 -14.08 -23.73
N ILE A 84 -8.18 -14.50 -22.53
CA ILE A 84 -9.32 -15.41 -22.33
C ILE A 84 -10.31 -14.79 -21.32
N GLY A 85 -11.53 -14.52 -21.77
CA GLY A 85 -12.64 -14.06 -20.93
C GLY A 85 -13.56 -13.03 -21.59
N LYS A 86 -14.65 -12.65 -20.90
CA LYS A 86 -15.54 -11.55 -21.33
C LYS A 86 -15.12 -10.23 -20.68
N THR A 87 -13.95 -9.69 -21.04
CA THR A 87 -13.70 -8.25 -20.79
C THR A 87 -14.44 -7.44 -21.85
N THR A 88 -15.06 -6.32 -21.48
CA THR A 88 -15.87 -5.47 -22.37
C THR A 88 -15.01 -4.64 -23.34
N SER A 89 -13.82 -5.14 -23.67
CA SER A 89 -12.81 -4.50 -24.52
C SER A 89 -11.81 -5.54 -25.08
N ILE A 90 -12.24 -6.75 -25.48
CA ILE A 90 -11.46 -7.55 -26.46
C ILE A 90 -11.69 -6.98 -27.86
N PHE A 91 -11.21 -5.76 -28.03
CA PHE A 91 -10.64 -5.33 -29.29
C PHE A 91 -9.13 -5.30 -29.09
N ALA A 92 -8.36 -5.32 -30.18
CA ALA A 92 -7.10 -4.60 -30.20
C ALA A 92 -7.46 -3.11 -30.04
N THR A 93 -7.63 -2.66 -28.79
CA THR A 93 -8.56 -1.55 -28.48
C THR A 93 -8.16 -0.24 -29.15
N HIS A 94 -9.13 0.65 -29.34
CA HIS A 94 -8.88 2.09 -29.57
C HIS A 94 -8.14 2.80 -28.40
N ASN A 95 -7.70 2.04 -27.39
CA ASN A 95 -6.81 2.45 -26.30
C ASN A 95 -5.48 1.64 -26.26
N LEU A 96 -5.16 0.82 -27.28
CA LEU A 96 -3.82 0.27 -27.51
C LEU A 96 -2.90 1.40 -27.96
N ARG A 97 -2.49 2.22 -26.99
CA ARG A 97 -1.44 3.21 -27.22
C ARG A 97 -0.10 2.50 -27.26
N TYR A 98 0.32 2.06 -28.45
CA TYR A 98 1.74 2.11 -28.75
C TYR A 98 2.19 3.57 -28.57
N SER A 99 3.18 3.79 -27.70
CA SER A 99 3.65 5.13 -27.42
C SER A 99 5.08 5.12 -26.89
N SER A 100 5.91 5.95 -27.50
CA SER A 100 7.22 6.37 -26.99
C SER A 100 7.14 7.16 -25.68
N LEU A 101 5.93 7.44 -25.17
CA LEU A 101 5.70 8.26 -23.98
C LEU A 101 5.12 7.46 -22.80
N ARG A 102 6.03 6.98 -21.94
CA ARG A 102 5.80 6.79 -20.49
C ARG A 102 4.69 5.80 -20.10
N LEU A 103 4.55 4.71 -20.85
CA LEU A 103 3.74 3.56 -20.46
C LEU A 103 4.57 2.52 -19.69
N GLY A 104 3.89 1.66 -18.94
CA GLY A 104 4.54 0.65 -18.11
C GLY A 104 5.11 1.17 -16.80
N THR A 105 6.04 0.40 -16.26
CA THR A 105 6.75 0.62 -14.98
C THR A 105 8.24 0.91 -15.15
N ARG A 106 8.84 0.65 -16.33
CA ARG A 106 10.23 1.09 -16.64
C ARG A 106 10.48 2.60 -16.45
N ILE A 107 9.42 3.42 -16.46
CA ILE A 107 9.47 4.84 -16.07
C ILE A 107 10.00 5.08 -14.64
N TRP A 108 10.02 4.04 -13.81
CA TRP A 108 10.50 4.03 -12.43
C TRP A 108 11.86 3.33 -12.25
N ASP A 109 12.45 2.76 -13.31
CA ASP A 109 13.79 2.16 -13.23
C ASP A 109 14.88 3.19 -12.81
N PRO A 110 14.91 4.44 -13.32
CA PRO A 110 15.92 5.42 -12.90
C PRO A 110 15.82 5.79 -11.42
N ILE A 111 14.61 6.05 -10.91
CA ILE A 111 14.42 6.34 -9.48
C ILE A 111 14.66 5.11 -8.61
N PHE A 112 14.49 3.88 -9.11
CA PHE A 112 14.92 2.70 -8.38
C PHE A 112 16.44 2.71 -8.15
N SER A 113 17.24 3.11 -9.14
CA SER A 113 18.68 3.33 -8.96
C SER A 113 18.95 4.43 -7.92
N ASP A 114 18.27 5.59 -8.02
CA ASP A 114 18.41 6.69 -7.04
C ASP A 114 18.11 6.24 -5.59
N ILE A 115 17.14 5.34 -5.42
CA ILE A 115 16.74 4.74 -4.14
C ILE A 115 17.82 3.80 -3.60
N MET A 116 18.46 2.99 -4.45
CA MET A 116 19.53 2.08 -4.04
C MET A 116 20.78 2.81 -3.53
N TYR A 117 20.99 4.07 -3.92
CA TYR A 117 22.03 4.93 -3.35
C TYR A 117 21.65 5.63 -2.04
N GLN A 118 20.40 5.53 -1.57
CA GLN A 118 19.99 6.11 -0.29
C GLN A 118 20.36 5.18 0.87
N LYS A 119 20.83 5.77 1.98
CA LYS A 119 21.00 5.06 3.26
C LYS A 119 19.64 4.90 3.95
N GLY A 120 19.53 3.85 4.77
CA GLY A 120 18.33 3.54 5.55
C GLY A 120 17.28 2.73 4.79
N ASP A 121 16.21 2.40 5.48
CA ASP A 121 15.34 1.27 5.13
C ASP A 121 13.85 1.64 5.08
N VAL A 122 13.44 2.75 5.70
CA VAL A 122 12.04 3.17 5.82
C VAL A 122 11.70 4.23 4.77
N ILE A 123 10.93 3.82 3.76
CA ILE A 123 10.55 4.62 2.60
C ILE A 123 9.08 5.05 2.72
N LEU A 124 8.82 6.35 2.82
CA LEU A 124 7.47 6.93 2.89
C LEU A 124 7.02 7.47 1.52
N ILE A 125 5.93 6.93 0.96
CA ILE A 125 5.42 7.30 -0.36
C ILE A 125 4.26 8.30 -0.21
N LEU A 126 4.47 9.50 -0.75
CA LEU A 126 3.55 10.64 -0.74
C LEU A 126 3.12 11.04 -2.16
N GLY A 127 2.11 11.92 -2.24
CA GLY A 127 1.56 12.43 -3.51
C GLY A 127 0.04 12.35 -3.57
N SER A 128 -0.54 13.00 -4.57
CA SER A 128 -1.99 13.20 -4.72
C SER A 128 -2.78 11.91 -5.02
N SER A 129 -4.11 12.02 -5.05
CA SER A 129 -4.98 10.90 -5.43
C SER A 129 -4.76 10.49 -6.90
N ASN A 130 -4.82 9.18 -7.18
CA ASN A 130 -4.55 8.59 -8.51
C ASN A 130 -3.11 8.77 -9.06
N SER A 131 -2.13 9.25 -8.28
CA SER A 131 -0.74 9.47 -8.75
C SER A 131 0.09 8.19 -8.99
N GLY A 132 -0.47 7.00 -8.77
CA GLY A 132 0.20 5.70 -8.96
C GLY A 132 0.88 5.10 -7.71
N LYS A 133 0.79 5.74 -6.54
CA LYS A 133 1.46 5.32 -5.29
C LYS A 133 1.42 3.81 -5.00
N SER A 134 0.24 3.17 -4.99
CA SER A 134 0.13 1.73 -4.67
C SER A 134 0.86 0.85 -5.69
N SER A 135 0.80 1.18 -6.99
CA SER A 135 1.50 0.46 -8.05
C SER A 135 3.01 0.68 -7.99
N PHE A 136 3.47 1.89 -7.65
CA PHE A 136 4.88 2.17 -7.41
C PHE A 136 5.39 1.48 -6.13
N SER A 137 4.57 1.41 -5.08
CA SER A 137 4.87 0.66 -3.84
C SER A 137 5.11 -0.81 -4.15
N LEU A 138 4.22 -1.43 -4.94
CA LEU A 138 4.37 -2.82 -5.36
C LEU A 138 5.58 -3.03 -6.30
N PHE A 139 5.88 -2.08 -7.17
CA PHE A 139 7.08 -2.12 -8.01
C PHE A 139 8.36 -2.13 -7.17
N LEU A 140 8.46 -1.27 -6.14
CA LEU A 140 9.57 -1.28 -5.21
C LEU A 140 9.67 -2.60 -4.42
N VAL A 141 8.54 -3.12 -3.91
CA VAL A 141 8.46 -4.46 -3.28
C VAL A 141 9.06 -5.53 -4.21
N ASN A 142 8.56 -5.62 -5.45
CA ASN A 142 9.01 -6.63 -6.39
C ASN A 142 10.49 -6.47 -6.76
N LYS A 143 10.98 -5.24 -6.91
CA LYS A 143 12.40 -4.95 -7.20
C LYS A 143 13.32 -5.32 -6.03
N PHE A 144 12.96 -4.99 -4.79
CA PHE A 144 13.74 -5.38 -3.60
C PHE A 144 13.75 -6.90 -3.39
N ILE A 145 12.61 -7.59 -3.58
CA ILE A 145 12.55 -9.05 -3.53
C ILE A 145 13.43 -9.71 -4.61
N LYS A 146 13.55 -9.10 -5.80
CA LYS A 146 14.48 -9.57 -6.85
C LYS A 146 15.96 -9.42 -6.44
N LEU A 147 16.27 -8.56 -5.47
CA LEU A 147 17.59 -8.45 -4.84
C LEU A 147 17.73 -9.30 -3.57
N GLY A 148 16.77 -10.19 -3.28
CA GLY A 148 16.77 -11.06 -2.10
C GLY A 148 16.28 -10.40 -0.80
N LEU A 149 15.84 -9.14 -0.84
CA LEU A 149 15.49 -8.36 0.36
C LEU A 149 14.04 -8.61 0.81
N ARG A 150 13.88 -9.00 2.10
CA ARG A 150 12.58 -9.15 2.75
C ARG A 150 11.95 -7.77 2.91
N THR A 151 10.83 -7.54 2.24
CA THR A 151 10.27 -6.18 2.15
C THR A 151 8.96 -6.07 2.92
N LEU A 152 8.97 -5.29 4.01
CA LEU A 152 7.76 -4.90 4.72
C LEU A 152 6.97 -3.89 3.88
N LEU A 153 5.72 -4.21 3.56
CA LEU A 153 4.76 -3.24 3.04
C LEU A 153 3.79 -2.83 4.16
N ILE A 154 3.56 -1.53 4.32
CA ILE A 154 2.47 -0.97 5.14
C ILE A 154 1.55 -0.17 4.21
N ASP A 155 0.28 -0.55 4.15
CA ASP A 155 -0.72 0.09 3.29
C ASP A 155 -1.60 1.07 4.10
N GLY A 156 -1.17 2.33 4.11
CA GLY A 156 -1.80 3.42 4.89
C GLY A 156 -3.04 4.05 4.26
N ASP A 157 -3.51 3.61 3.09
CA ASP A 157 -4.73 4.14 2.48
C ASP A 157 -5.99 3.43 3.03
N ILE A 158 -6.49 3.92 4.17
CA ILE A 158 -7.77 3.49 4.77
C ILE A 158 -8.99 3.58 3.85
N GLY A 159 -8.90 4.29 2.72
CA GLY A 159 -9.99 4.48 1.78
C GLY A 159 -9.94 3.53 0.58
N GLN A 160 -8.77 3.23 0.04
CA GLN A 160 -8.58 2.49 -1.21
C GLN A 160 -7.40 1.48 -1.18
N GLY A 161 -6.88 1.15 0.00
CA GLY A 161 -5.86 0.12 0.20
C GLY A 161 -6.34 -1.27 -0.24
N ASP A 162 -5.38 -2.12 -0.57
CA ASP A 162 -5.59 -3.51 -1.02
C ASP A 162 -5.15 -4.54 0.03
N LEU A 163 -4.23 -4.17 0.93
CA LEU A 163 -3.63 -5.09 1.93
C LEU A 163 -4.50 -5.34 3.18
N ALA A 164 -5.54 -4.54 3.40
CA ALA A 164 -6.53 -4.71 4.46
C ALA A 164 -7.93 -4.28 3.97
N PRO A 165 -9.03 -4.58 4.69
CA PRO A 165 -10.32 -3.97 4.39
C PRO A 165 -10.27 -2.44 4.46
N PRO A 166 -11.15 -1.73 3.74
CA PRO A 166 -11.32 -0.29 3.95
C PRO A 166 -11.67 -0.02 5.43
N THR A 167 -11.36 1.18 5.91
CA THR A 167 -11.27 1.55 7.34
C THR A 167 -10.12 0.93 8.13
N CYS A 168 -9.26 0.10 7.51
CA CYS A 168 -8.10 -0.51 8.16
C CYS A 168 -6.79 -0.14 7.45
N ILE A 169 -5.67 -0.43 8.12
CA ILE A 169 -4.30 -0.29 7.62
C ILE A 169 -3.64 -1.65 7.80
N GLY A 170 -3.16 -2.24 6.71
CA GLY A 170 -2.50 -3.54 6.72
C GLY A 170 -0.99 -3.43 6.72
N SER A 171 -0.30 -4.43 7.26
CA SER A 171 1.11 -4.67 6.96
C SER A 171 1.43 -6.16 6.78
N SER A 172 2.46 -6.44 5.99
CA SER A 172 2.99 -7.78 5.71
C SER A 172 4.45 -7.70 5.24
N ILE A 173 5.29 -8.65 5.62
CA ILE A 173 6.64 -8.86 5.12
C ILE A 173 6.53 -9.78 3.90
N ILE A 174 7.09 -9.33 2.78
CA ILE A 174 6.90 -9.96 1.47
C ILE A 174 8.25 -10.49 0.99
N ASN A 175 8.28 -11.79 0.65
CA ASN A 175 9.46 -12.54 0.22
C ASN A 175 9.29 -13.15 -1.19
N LYS A 176 8.13 -12.96 -1.84
CA LYS A 176 7.82 -13.46 -3.19
C LYS A 176 7.15 -12.35 -4.01
N GLN A 177 7.56 -12.21 -5.26
CA GLN A 177 6.99 -11.22 -6.17
C GLN A 177 5.50 -11.48 -6.46
N THR A 178 4.72 -10.41 -6.66
CA THR A 178 3.30 -10.48 -7.05
C THR A 178 2.92 -9.32 -7.99
N TYR A 179 1.99 -9.55 -8.91
CA TYR A 179 1.42 -8.49 -9.78
C TYR A 179 0.33 -7.67 -9.08
N ASP A 180 -0.12 -8.08 -7.88
CA ASP A 180 -1.16 -7.39 -7.12
C ASP A 180 -0.98 -7.52 -5.60
N ILE A 181 -1.18 -6.41 -4.89
CA ILE A 181 -1.24 -6.31 -3.43
C ILE A 181 -2.44 -7.11 -2.87
N SER A 182 -3.54 -7.24 -3.62
CA SER A 182 -4.76 -7.92 -3.14
C SER A 182 -4.59 -9.42 -2.86
N LEU A 183 -3.54 -10.02 -3.42
CA LEU A 183 -3.16 -11.41 -3.26
C LEU A 183 -2.30 -11.64 -2.01
N ILE A 184 -1.68 -10.58 -1.47
CA ILE A 184 -0.86 -10.63 -0.27
C ILE A 184 -1.77 -10.81 0.94
N GLU A 185 -1.36 -11.67 1.86
CA GLU A 185 -2.04 -11.84 3.15
C GLU A 185 -1.37 -10.93 4.19
N SER A 186 -2.18 -10.21 4.99
CA SER A 186 -1.65 -9.25 5.95
C SER A 186 -1.40 -9.91 7.30
N GLU A 187 -0.15 -9.89 7.76
CA GLU A 187 0.24 -10.37 9.10
C GLU A 187 -0.43 -9.58 10.24
N ARG A 188 -0.56 -8.25 10.06
CA ARG A 188 -1.00 -7.33 11.12
C ARG A 188 -1.89 -6.25 10.52
N ILE A 189 -3.07 -6.06 11.12
CA ILE A 189 -4.04 -5.06 10.66
C ILE A 189 -4.41 -4.13 11.81
N CYS A 190 -4.25 -2.83 11.60
CA CYS A 190 -4.75 -1.79 12.49
C CYS A 190 -6.06 -1.22 11.97
N PHE A 191 -7.13 -1.32 12.76
CA PHE A 191 -8.42 -0.71 12.47
C PHE A 191 -8.38 0.82 12.69
N VAL A 192 -9.12 1.61 11.90
CA VAL A 192 -9.22 3.08 12.02
C VAL A 192 -10.69 3.57 12.07
N GLY A 193 -11.62 2.82 11.48
CA GLY A 193 -13.07 3.03 11.61
C GLY A 193 -13.71 4.01 10.61
N ASP A 194 -12.95 4.65 9.72
CA ASP A 194 -13.50 5.43 8.59
C ASP A 194 -12.61 5.26 7.35
N THR A 195 -13.17 5.50 6.17
CA THR A 195 -12.49 5.49 4.87
C THR A 195 -11.96 6.87 4.45
N GLN A 196 -12.21 7.91 5.24
CA GLN A 196 -11.69 9.26 5.03
C GLN A 196 -10.62 9.62 6.09
N PRO A 197 -9.43 10.14 5.70
CA PRO A 197 -8.42 10.59 6.66
C PRO A 197 -8.85 11.76 7.54
N SER A 198 -9.74 12.62 7.04
CA SER A 198 -10.23 13.82 7.72
C SER A 198 -10.84 13.51 9.09
N GLY A 199 -10.20 13.99 10.16
CA GLY A 199 -10.60 13.74 11.55
C GLY A 199 -9.96 12.50 12.18
N HIS A 200 -9.36 11.61 11.39
CA HIS A 200 -8.78 10.35 11.82
C HIS A 200 -7.22 10.36 11.83
N PHE A 201 -6.60 11.49 11.47
CA PHE A 201 -5.15 11.66 11.28
C PHE A 201 -4.28 11.03 12.40
N ILE A 202 -4.56 11.30 13.67
CA ILE A 202 -3.77 10.79 14.81
C ILE A 202 -3.86 9.27 14.89
N SER A 203 -5.05 8.72 14.67
CA SER A 203 -5.30 7.27 14.67
C SER A 203 -4.61 6.58 13.49
N ILE A 204 -4.52 7.21 12.32
CA ILE A 204 -3.77 6.71 11.16
C ILE A 204 -2.26 6.72 11.45
N ILE A 205 -1.70 7.86 11.87
CA ILE A 205 -0.27 8.02 12.15
C ILE A 205 0.19 7.01 13.24
N THR A 206 -0.55 6.91 14.34
CA THR A 206 -0.22 5.98 15.43
C THR A 206 -0.42 4.51 15.04
N SER A 207 -1.31 4.21 14.09
CA SER A 207 -1.47 2.85 13.54
C SER A 207 -0.29 2.46 12.66
N ILE A 208 0.14 3.34 11.73
CA ILE A 208 1.31 3.08 10.88
C ILE A 208 2.58 2.95 11.74
N HIS A 209 2.78 3.84 12.73
CA HIS A 209 3.91 3.73 13.66
C HIS A 209 3.87 2.43 14.48
N LYS A 210 2.68 2.00 14.93
CA LYS A 210 2.50 0.73 15.65
C LYS A 210 2.84 -0.48 14.78
N LEU A 211 2.41 -0.51 13.52
CA LEU A 211 2.73 -1.59 12.60
C LEU A 211 4.23 -1.63 12.31
N LEU A 212 4.85 -0.48 12.04
CA LEU A 212 6.30 -0.35 11.85
C LEU A 212 7.09 -0.87 13.07
N LYS A 213 6.71 -0.46 14.30
CA LYS A 213 7.37 -0.91 15.54
C LYS A 213 7.05 -2.35 15.96
N LYS A 214 6.01 -2.99 15.42
CA LYS A 214 5.64 -4.39 15.69
C LYS A 214 6.13 -5.37 14.62
N SER A 215 6.50 -4.89 13.44
CA SER A 215 7.23 -5.67 12.45
C SER A 215 8.71 -5.75 12.82
N ARG A 216 9.35 -6.86 12.46
CA ARG A 216 10.78 -7.15 12.62
C ARG A 216 11.26 -7.84 11.34
N ASP A 217 12.54 -8.18 11.25
CA ASP A 217 13.03 -9.16 10.28
C ASP A 217 12.74 -8.81 8.81
N PHE A 218 12.72 -7.50 8.51
CA PHE A 218 12.64 -6.92 7.17
C PHE A 218 13.92 -6.13 6.87
N ASP A 219 14.30 -6.10 5.59
CA ASP A 219 15.51 -5.44 5.09
C ASP A 219 15.17 -4.09 4.41
N LYS A 220 13.92 -3.92 3.95
CA LYS A 220 13.34 -2.63 3.54
C LYS A 220 11.89 -2.52 3.98
N CYS A 221 11.41 -1.30 4.21
CA CYS A 221 10.04 -0.97 4.57
C CYS A 221 9.47 0.09 3.64
N ILE A 222 8.33 -0.19 3.03
CA ILE A 222 7.61 0.70 2.13
C ILE A 222 6.27 1.06 2.77
N ILE A 223 6.04 2.36 2.97
CA ILE A 223 4.82 2.89 3.55
C ILE A 223 4.02 3.60 2.45
N ASN A 224 3.06 2.89 1.85
CA ASN A 224 2.05 3.49 0.99
C ASN A 224 1.11 4.36 1.85
N THR A 225 0.57 5.44 1.27
CA THR A 225 -0.34 6.33 2.00
C THR A 225 -1.51 6.78 1.16
N ASP A 226 -2.55 7.31 1.80
CA ASP A 226 -3.70 7.93 1.15
C ASP A 226 -3.33 9.13 0.24
N GLY A 227 -4.24 9.51 -0.66
CA GLY A 227 -4.07 10.66 -1.55
C GLY A 227 -4.40 12.05 -0.99
N PHE A 228 -4.58 12.22 0.33
CA PHE A 228 -5.00 13.48 0.95
C PHE A 228 -3.80 14.36 1.32
N VAL A 229 -3.32 15.14 0.35
CA VAL A 229 -2.17 16.05 0.48
C VAL A 229 -2.56 17.53 0.54
N THR A 230 -3.79 17.91 0.20
CA THR A 230 -4.23 19.31 0.10
C THR A 230 -4.82 19.85 1.42
N GLY A 231 -4.72 21.16 1.64
CA GLY A 231 -5.26 21.82 2.83
C GLY A 231 -4.71 21.24 4.14
N LYS A 232 -5.58 20.72 5.01
CA LYS A 232 -5.19 20.02 6.24
C LYS A 232 -4.32 18.77 5.98
N GLY A 233 -4.36 18.23 4.76
CA GLY A 233 -3.51 17.14 4.30
C GLY A 233 -2.01 17.44 4.41
N VAL A 234 -1.59 18.69 4.18
CA VAL A 234 -0.17 19.08 4.30
C VAL A 234 0.34 18.85 5.71
N SER A 235 -0.34 19.41 6.72
CA SER A 235 0.03 19.27 8.13
C SER A 235 -0.09 17.82 8.62
N TYR A 236 -1.05 17.06 8.08
CA TYR A 236 -1.19 15.62 8.34
C TYR A 236 0.01 14.81 7.81
N LYS A 237 0.41 14.98 6.54
CA LYS A 237 1.56 14.27 5.97
C LYS A 237 2.90 14.72 6.58
N PHE A 238 3.03 16.00 6.96
CA PHE A 238 4.16 16.45 7.77
C PHE A 238 4.21 15.75 9.13
N LYS A 239 3.09 15.70 9.87
CA LYS A 239 3.07 15.02 11.19
C LYS A 239 3.27 13.51 11.07
N LEU A 240 2.82 12.89 9.99
CA LEU A 240 3.12 11.51 9.62
C LEU A 240 4.63 11.29 9.48
N ALA A 241 5.31 12.07 8.63
CA ALA A 241 6.77 12.01 8.48
C ALA A 241 7.52 12.25 9.82
N GLN A 242 7.14 13.30 10.56
CA GLN A 242 7.70 13.63 11.88
C GLN A 242 7.52 12.51 12.92
N THR A 243 6.49 11.69 12.81
CA THR A 243 6.20 10.62 13.80
C THR A 243 6.77 9.27 13.36
N LEU A 244 7.05 9.07 12.08
CA LEU A 244 7.61 7.83 11.55
C LEU A 244 9.13 7.86 11.38
N HIS A 245 9.72 9.05 11.21
CA HIS A 245 11.13 9.25 10.86
C HIS A 245 11.64 8.36 9.70
N PRO A 246 10.95 8.30 8.54
CA PRO A 246 11.43 7.56 7.37
C PRO A 246 12.77 8.12 6.86
N ASP A 247 13.71 7.25 6.52
CA ASP A 247 15.01 7.67 5.96
C ASP A 247 14.84 8.40 4.61
N LEU A 248 13.86 7.95 3.83
CA LEU A 248 13.55 8.48 2.50
C LEU A 248 12.06 8.81 2.36
N ILE A 249 11.77 10.01 1.84
CA ILE A 249 10.44 10.38 1.34
C ILE A 249 10.48 10.41 -0.19
N ILE A 250 9.55 9.67 -0.82
CA ILE A 250 9.34 9.72 -2.27
C ILE A 250 8.00 10.41 -2.54
N TYR A 251 8.02 11.48 -3.33
CA TYR A 251 6.80 12.17 -3.76
C TYR A 251 6.45 11.82 -5.20
N MET A 252 5.24 11.29 -5.43
CA MET A 252 4.69 10.99 -6.76
C MET A 252 4.19 12.29 -7.43
N GLY A 253 4.92 12.77 -8.42
CA GLY A 253 4.67 14.02 -9.14
C GLY A 253 5.63 15.14 -8.72
N ASN A 254 5.43 16.34 -9.28
CA ASN A 254 6.19 17.53 -8.90
C ASN A 254 5.21 18.71 -8.84
N ASP A 255 4.92 19.21 -7.64
CA ASP A 255 3.93 20.27 -7.39
C ASP A 255 4.30 21.09 -6.14
N ALA A 256 3.63 22.22 -5.89
CA ALA A 256 3.95 23.11 -4.76
C ALA A 256 3.72 22.46 -3.37
N THR A 257 2.94 21.38 -3.27
CA THR A 257 2.73 20.62 -2.02
C THR A 257 3.98 19.86 -1.63
N LYS A 258 4.68 19.27 -2.61
CA LYS A 258 5.98 18.61 -2.41
C LYS A 258 6.98 19.56 -1.76
N GLU A 259 7.20 20.73 -2.36
CA GLU A 259 8.20 21.68 -1.85
C GLU A 259 7.79 22.27 -0.49
N ARG A 260 6.48 22.51 -0.26
CA ARG A 260 5.97 22.90 1.06
C ARG A 260 6.24 21.82 2.12
N LEU A 261 5.99 20.55 1.82
CA LEU A 261 6.28 19.44 2.75
C LEU A 261 7.79 19.29 2.99
N LYS A 262 8.60 19.38 1.94
CA LYS A 262 10.07 19.31 2.00
C LYS A 262 10.65 20.42 2.87
N ALA A 263 10.20 21.66 2.68
CA ALA A 263 10.55 22.79 3.53
C ALA A 263 10.16 22.55 5.00
N MET A 264 8.93 22.09 5.27
CA MET A 264 8.48 21.78 6.64
C MET A 264 9.33 20.68 7.29
N THR A 265 9.74 19.64 6.56
CA THR A 265 10.62 18.58 7.12
C THR A 265 12.04 19.05 7.45
N LYS A 266 12.60 20.02 6.71
CA LYS A 266 13.95 20.56 6.99
C LYS A 266 14.06 21.33 8.32
N VAL A 267 12.95 21.82 8.88
CA VAL A 267 12.95 22.61 10.12
C VAL A 267 13.08 21.72 11.37
N GLN A 268 13.01 20.39 11.23
CA GLN A 268 13.09 19.45 12.34
C GLN A 268 14.55 19.17 12.74
N ARG A 269 15.04 19.89 13.77
CA ARG A 269 16.43 19.88 14.28
C ARG A 269 17.12 18.52 14.39
N ASN A 270 16.40 17.45 14.70
CA ASN A 270 16.98 16.12 14.99
C ASN A 270 16.70 15.08 13.89
N TYR A 271 16.09 15.45 12.75
CA TYR A 271 15.73 14.52 11.68
C TYR A 271 15.43 15.28 10.37
N THR A 272 16.15 14.96 9.31
CA THR A 272 15.87 15.45 7.94
C THR A 272 15.98 14.27 6.96
N PRO A 273 14.88 13.88 6.29
CA PRO A 273 14.90 12.75 5.36
C PRO A 273 15.50 13.12 3.99
N SER A 274 15.98 12.12 3.28
CA SER A 274 16.18 12.23 1.82
C SER A 274 14.84 12.46 1.11
N TRP A 275 14.87 13.14 -0.05
CA TRP A 275 13.69 13.48 -0.83
C TRP A 275 13.90 13.20 -2.33
N LEU A 276 13.22 12.17 -2.86
CA LEU A 276 13.22 11.84 -4.28
C LEU A 276 11.86 12.17 -4.94
N THR A 277 11.90 12.42 -6.26
CA THR A 277 10.75 12.89 -7.05
C THR A 277 10.37 11.84 -8.09
N CYS A 278 9.29 11.09 -7.86
CA CYS A 278 8.89 10.02 -8.76
C CYS A 278 7.98 10.54 -9.89
N LYS A 279 8.18 10.03 -11.10
CA LYS A 279 7.31 10.30 -12.25
C LYS A 279 5.96 9.60 -12.05
N ASN A 280 4.88 10.36 -12.19
CA ASN A 280 3.54 9.78 -12.30
C ASN A 280 3.43 8.99 -13.62
N PRO A 281 2.77 7.82 -13.62
CA PRO A 281 2.39 7.17 -14.88
C PRO A 281 1.39 8.04 -15.64
N SER A 282 1.29 7.87 -16.96
CA SER A 282 0.29 8.60 -17.75
C SER A 282 -1.13 8.35 -17.21
N ALA A 283 -1.88 9.43 -16.94
CA ALA A 283 -3.13 9.40 -16.16
C ALA A 283 -4.36 8.87 -16.93
N LEU A 284 -4.21 7.71 -17.58
CA LEU A 284 -5.20 7.08 -18.45
C LEU A 284 -6.46 6.58 -17.71
N VAL A 285 -6.36 6.31 -16.40
CA VAL A 285 -7.46 5.72 -15.61
C VAL A 285 -7.90 6.67 -14.47
N LYS A 286 -8.80 7.59 -14.79
CA LYS A 286 -9.51 8.39 -13.78
C LYS A 286 -10.68 7.60 -13.19
N ARG A 287 -10.52 7.05 -11.98
CA ARG A 287 -11.63 6.39 -11.24
C ARG A 287 -12.62 7.43 -10.67
N SER A 288 -13.89 7.25 -10.97
CA SER A 288 -15.03 8.01 -10.44
C SER A 288 -15.30 7.76 -8.94
N LYS A 289 -16.15 8.57 -8.31
CA LYS A 289 -16.63 8.33 -6.93
C LYS A 289 -17.36 6.98 -6.80
N HIS A 290 -18.09 6.58 -7.84
CA HIS A 290 -18.88 5.34 -7.85
C HIS A 290 -17.99 4.09 -7.96
N GLU A 291 -17.02 4.07 -8.89
CA GLU A 291 -16.06 2.96 -8.97
C GLU A 291 -15.26 2.79 -7.67
N ARG A 292 -14.85 3.90 -7.03
CA ARG A 292 -14.19 3.87 -5.70
C ARG A 292 -15.10 3.38 -4.57
N TYR A 293 -16.42 3.34 -4.76
CA TYR A 293 -17.37 2.71 -3.84
C TYR A 293 -17.49 1.20 -4.13
N LEU A 294 -17.69 0.81 -5.39
CA LEU A 294 -17.73 -0.60 -5.80
C LEU A 294 -16.45 -1.35 -5.41
N ILE A 295 -15.27 -0.76 -5.69
CA ILE A 295 -13.96 -1.31 -5.30
C ILE A 295 -13.86 -1.56 -3.78
N ARG A 296 -14.45 -0.69 -2.94
CA ARG A 296 -14.47 -0.90 -1.49
C ARG A 296 -15.35 -2.08 -1.10
N LEU A 297 -16.54 -2.22 -1.71
CA LEU A 297 -17.43 -3.36 -1.47
C LEU A 297 -16.77 -4.68 -1.87
N ASP A 298 -16.13 -4.72 -3.04
CA ASP A 298 -15.39 -5.90 -3.52
C ASP A 298 -14.20 -6.23 -2.61
N THR A 299 -13.45 -5.23 -2.11
CA THR A 299 -12.39 -5.47 -1.12
C THR A 299 -12.94 -5.99 0.22
N TYR A 300 -14.05 -5.44 0.76
CA TYR A 300 -14.68 -6.00 1.94
C TYR A 300 -15.06 -7.48 1.71
N TYR A 301 -15.76 -7.77 0.60
CA TYR A 301 -16.17 -9.13 0.25
C TYR A 301 -14.98 -10.08 0.10
N ARG A 302 -13.88 -9.65 -0.54
CA ARG A 302 -12.62 -10.41 -0.65
C ARG A 302 -12.06 -10.83 0.71
N PHE A 303 -12.09 -9.94 1.71
CA PHE A 303 -11.58 -10.27 3.05
C PHE A 303 -12.51 -11.20 3.84
N PHE A 304 -13.83 -11.05 3.76
CA PHE A 304 -14.73 -12.00 4.41
C PHE A 304 -14.73 -13.38 3.73
N LYS A 305 -14.68 -13.44 2.39
CA LYS A 305 -14.70 -14.70 1.61
C LYS A 305 -13.50 -15.61 1.89
N LYS A 306 -12.36 -15.06 2.33
CA LYS A 306 -11.19 -15.83 2.77
C LYS A 306 -11.36 -16.51 4.14
N CYS A 307 -12.41 -16.20 4.90
CA CYS A 307 -12.55 -16.61 6.29
C CYS A 307 -13.80 -17.48 6.54
N LYS A 308 -13.68 -18.39 7.51
CA LYS A 308 -14.87 -19.02 8.11
C LYS A 308 -15.66 -17.97 8.89
N ILE A 309 -16.94 -17.83 8.58
CA ILE A 309 -17.84 -16.90 9.27
C ILE A 309 -18.48 -17.62 10.47
N TYR A 310 -18.50 -16.93 11.61
CA TYR A 310 -19.22 -17.33 12.82
C TYR A 310 -20.38 -16.37 13.05
N LYS A 311 -21.56 -16.89 13.37
CA LYS A 311 -22.66 -16.12 13.96
C LYS A 311 -22.53 -16.18 15.48
N LEU A 312 -22.47 -15.03 16.13
CA LEU A 312 -22.54 -14.88 17.58
C LEU A 312 -23.81 -14.10 17.95
N ASN A 313 -24.45 -14.50 19.05
CA ASN A 313 -25.56 -13.77 19.65
C ASN A 313 -25.00 -12.96 20.83
N LEU A 314 -25.30 -11.67 20.89
CA LEU A 314 -24.77 -10.77 21.91
C LEU A 314 -25.88 -9.86 22.42
N ASP A 315 -25.90 -9.63 23.73
CA ASP A 315 -26.83 -8.69 24.38
C ASP A 315 -26.08 -7.40 24.75
N MET A 316 -26.62 -6.25 24.33
CA MET A 316 -25.97 -4.96 24.58
C MET A 316 -26.01 -4.53 26.05
N SER A 317 -26.86 -5.15 26.88
CA SER A 317 -26.88 -4.88 28.32
C SER A 317 -25.67 -5.44 29.07
N GLU A 318 -25.00 -6.46 28.51
CA GLU A 318 -23.83 -7.14 29.09
C GLU A 318 -22.49 -6.51 28.65
N LEU A 319 -22.50 -5.61 27.64
CA LEU A 319 -21.28 -5.10 27.02
C LEU A 319 -20.75 -3.83 27.69
N THR A 320 -19.50 -3.90 28.13
CA THR A 320 -18.76 -2.83 28.81
C THR A 320 -17.96 -1.94 27.84
N ARG A 321 -17.41 -0.83 28.37
CA ARG A 321 -16.64 0.14 27.59
C ARG A 321 -15.27 -0.36 27.09
N SER A 322 -14.71 -1.41 27.70
CA SER A 322 -13.56 -2.15 27.16
C SER A 322 -13.95 -3.05 26.00
N GLN A 323 -15.20 -3.50 25.93
CA GLN A 323 -15.71 -4.40 24.89
C GLN A 323 -16.25 -3.68 23.64
N ILE A 324 -16.53 -2.37 23.69
CA ILE A 324 -16.94 -1.56 22.52
C ILE A 324 -16.16 -0.25 22.45
N MET A 325 -15.44 -0.02 21.34
CA MET A 325 -14.62 1.19 21.14
C MET A 325 -14.77 1.81 19.73
N GLU A 326 -15.16 3.09 19.65
CA GLU A 326 -14.87 3.93 18.49
C GLU A 326 -13.42 4.41 18.57
N LYS A 327 -12.66 4.35 17.46
CA LYS A 327 -11.26 4.78 17.47
C LYS A 327 -11.06 6.30 17.26
N ASN A 328 -12.09 7.04 16.85
CA ASN A 328 -12.00 8.50 16.61
C ASN A 328 -13.30 9.26 16.91
N HIS A 329 -13.49 9.65 18.17
CA HIS A 329 -14.19 10.90 18.50
C HIS A 329 -13.41 11.63 19.59
N ILE A 330 -12.36 12.34 19.17
CA ILE A 330 -11.59 13.26 20.02
C ILE A 330 -12.45 14.51 20.24
N ASN A 331 -13.01 14.59 21.45
CA ASN A 331 -13.47 15.77 22.17
C ASN A 331 -13.82 17.02 21.35
N LYS A 332 -15.09 17.15 20.97
CA LYS A 332 -15.73 18.46 20.71
C LYS A 332 -16.35 19.08 21.99
N LEU A 333 -16.10 18.45 23.13
CA LEU A 333 -16.48 18.84 24.49
C LEU A 333 -15.22 18.74 25.37
N GLY A 334 -14.92 19.75 26.19
CA GLY A 334 -13.80 19.71 27.14
C GLY A 334 -12.54 20.52 26.78
N GLN A 335 -12.69 21.70 26.16
CA GLN A 335 -11.74 22.81 26.37
C GLN A 335 -12.29 23.79 27.41
N THR A 336 -12.44 23.31 28.64
CA THR A 336 -12.71 24.16 29.83
C THR A 336 -11.93 23.60 31.01
N ASN A 337 -11.33 24.49 31.80
CA ASN A 337 -10.59 24.13 33.00
C ASN A 337 -11.55 23.61 34.09
N MET A 338 -11.26 22.45 34.68
CA MET A 338 -11.74 22.06 36.02
C MET A 338 -10.78 21.02 36.63
N ARG A 339 -10.08 21.41 37.70
CA ARG A 339 -9.33 20.47 38.56
C ARG A 339 -10.27 19.89 39.64
N ASN A 340 -9.89 18.75 40.20
CA ASN A 340 -10.39 18.22 41.49
C ASN A 340 -11.88 17.77 41.59
N MET A 341 -12.47 17.19 40.54
CA MET A 341 -13.70 16.38 40.67
C MET A 341 -13.71 15.15 39.72
N GLN A 342 -12.55 14.51 39.52
CA GLN A 342 -12.26 13.79 38.27
C GLN A 342 -12.63 12.30 38.21
N LEU A 343 -13.03 11.62 39.29
CA LEU A 343 -13.32 10.17 39.24
C LEU A 343 -14.79 9.86 38.89
N ASN A 344 -15.75 10.29 39.72
CA ASN A 344 -17.17 10.00 39.47
C ASN A 344 -17.69 10.61 38.15
N LEU A 345 -17.27 11.84 37.80
CA LEU A 345 -17.61 12.44 36.51
C LEU A 345 -17.06 11.65 35.32
N ARG A 346 -15.84 11.08 35.40
CA ARG A 346 -15.31 10.20 34.35
C ARG A 346 -16.12 8.92 34.22
N ASN A 347 -16.53 8.32 35.34
CA ASN A 347 -17.35 7.10 35.31
C ASN A 347 -18.73 7.35 34.69
N CYS A 348 -19.41 8.43 35.09
CA CYS A 348 -20.67 8.85 34.48
C CYS A 348 -20.51 9.20 32.99
N GLN A 349 -19.48 9.96 32.60
CA GLN A 349 -19.20 10.28 31.19
C GLN A 349 -18.88 9.03 30.36
N ASN A 350 -18.12 8.08 30.91
CA ASN A 350 -17.82 6.81 30.27
C ASN A 350 -19.08 5.95 30.06
N TYR A 351 -19.97 5.90 31.06
CA TYR A 351 -21.23 5.17 31.01
C TYR A 351 -22.24 5.81 30.05
N ILE A 352 -22.37 7.15 30.06
CA ILE A 352 -23.19 7.89 29.09
C ILE A 352 -22.65 7.68 27.67
N LYS A 353 -21.33 7.84 27.45
CA LYS A 353 -20.72 7.64 26.13
C LYS A 353 -20.88 6.19 25.66
N LEU A 354 -20.78 5.20 26.55
CA LEU A 354 -21.10 3.82 26.25
C LEU A 354 -22.57 3.66 25.83
N LYS A 355 -23.55 4.12 26.63
CA LYS A 355 -24.98 4.08 26.25
C LYS A 355 -25.27 4.75 24.90
N VAL A 356 -24.61 5.86 24.59
CA VAL A 356 -24.73 6.53 23.28
C VAL A 356 -24.15 5.67 22.15
N MET A 357 -22.97 5.08 22.31
CA MET A 357 -22.38 4.16 21.32
C MET A 357 -23.25 2.92 21.10
N ILE A 358 -23.80 2.37 22.19
CA ILE A 358 -24.71 1.22 22.21
C ILE A 358 -26.01 1.51 21.46
N ASN A 359 -26.65 2.64 21.74
CA ASN A 359 -27.89 3.06 21.08
C ASN A 359 -27.68 3.49 19.60
N ASN A 360 -26.44 3.78 19.21
CA ASN A 360 -26.08 4.21 17.86
C ASN A 360 -25.58 3.08 16.94
N LEU A 361 -25.60 1.81 17.40
CA LEU A 361 -25.30 0.67 16.53
C LEU A 361 -26.29 0.60 15.36
N LYS A 362 -25.82 0.18 14.18
CA LYS A 362 -26.63 0.14 12.96
C LYS A 362 -26.58 -1.24 12.32
N ASP A 363 -27.70 -1.64 11.75
CA ASP A 363 -27.76 -2.85 10.94
C ASP A 363 -26.82 -2.72 9.72
N GLY A 364 -26.07 -3.78 9.43
CA GLY A 364 -25.02 -3.79 8.41
C GLY A 364 -23.73 -3.06 8.80
N GLN A 365 -23.56 -2.59 10.03
CA GLN A 365 -22.35 -1.83 10.44
C GLN A 365 -21.11 -2.72 10.47
N PHE A 366 -20.04 -2.30 9.78
CA PHE A 366 -18.75 -2.99 9.77
C PHE A 366 -17.96 -2.73 11.07
N VAL A 367 -17.33 -3.77 11.62
CA VAL A 367 -16.52 -3.69 12.84
C VAL A 367 -15.21 -4.45 12.73
N GLY A 368 -14.18 -3.98 13.44
CA GLY A 368 -12.93 -4.70 13.68
C GLY A 368 -12.98 -5.45 15.02
N LEU A 369 -12.29 -6.57 15.13
CA LEU A 369 -12.33 -7.44 16.32
C LEU A 369 -10.91 -7.72 16.83
N GLY A 370 -10.68 -7.54 18.13
CA GLY A 370 -9.38 -7.83 18.73
C GLY A 370 -9.40 -7.70 20.25
N LYS A 371 -8.22 -7.44 20.83
CA LYS A 371 -8.10 -7.20 22.28
C LYS A 371 -8.08 -5.71 22.58
N SER A 372 -8.82 -5.27 23.59
CA SER A 372 -8.84 -3.90 24.11
C SER A 372 -7.43 -3.37 24.38
N SER A 373 -6.60 -4.17 25.04
CA SER A 373 -5.17 -3.93 25.32
C SER A 373 -4.28 -3.77 24.07
N SER A 374 -4.74 -4.23 22.89
CA SER A 374 -4.03 -4.04 21.62
C SER A 374 -4.12 -2.60 21.09
N ASN A 375 -5.13 -1.84 21.54
CA ASN A 375 -5.48 -0.51 21.05
C ASN A 375 -5.68 -0.49 19.51
N GLY A 376 -6.66 -1.27 19.03
CA GLY A 376 -7.08 -1.29 17.63
C GLY A 376 -6.17 -2.07 16.67
N LEU A 377 -5.37 -3.00 17.17
CA LEU A 377 -4.71 -4.03 16.34
C LEU A 377 -5.63 -5.26 16.36
N ILE A 378 -6.20 -5.60 15.21
CA ILE A 378 -7.31 -6.55 15.10
C ILE A 378 -6.86 -7.89 14.52
N ASN A 379 -7.54 -8.96 14.91
CA ASN A 379 -7.35 -10.33 14.41
C ASN A 379 -8.58 -10.88 13.66
N GLY A 380 -9.60 -10.04 13.48
CA GLY A 380 -10.76 -10.35 12.67
C GLY A 380 -11.64 -9.12 12.44
N PHE A 381 -12.75 -9.35 11.75
CA PHE A 381 -13.75 -8.33 11.43
C PHE A 381 -15.14 -8.92 11.64
N GLY A 382 -16.16 -8.07 11.60
CA GLY A 382 -17.53 -8.53 11.53
C GLY A 382 -18.50 -7.52 10.96
N ILE A 383 -19.74 -7.97 10.82
CA ILE A 383 -20.91 -7.14 10.49
C ILE A 383 -21.92 -7.31 11.62
N ILE A 384 -22.37 -6.18 12.17
CA ILE A 384 -23.47 -6.11 13.13
C ILE A 384 -24.79 -6.24 12.37
N ASN A 385 -25.64 -7.16 12.82
CA ASN A 385 -27.04 -7.25 12.46
C ASN A 385 -27.87 -6.93 13.72
N VAL A 386 -28.48 -5.75 13.79
CA VAL A 386 -29.21 -5.31 14.98
C VAL A 386 -30.53 -6.07 15.09
N LEU A 387 -30.94 -6.41 16.31
CA LEU A 387 -32.23 -7.00 16.62
C LEU A 387 -33.00 -6.08 17.59
N GLU A 388 -34.25 -6.43 17.84
CA GLU A 388 -35.06 -5.79 18.88
C GLU A 388 -34.49 -6.05 20.29
N ASN A 389 -35.04 -5.35 21.29
CA ASN A 389 -34.76 -5.59 22.71
C ASN A 389 -33.28 -5.59 23.08
N LYS A 390 -32.50 -4.70 22.47
CA LYS A 390 -31.05 -4.48 22.72
C LYS A 390 -30.17 -5.69 22.40
N ARG A 391 -30.61 -6.62 21.56
CA ARG A 391 -29.80 -7.76 21.10
C ARG A 391 -29.25 -7.52 19.70
N PHE A 392 -28.19 -8.24 19.35
CA PHE A 392 -27.68 -8.24 17.98
C PHE A 392 -27.03 -9.59 17.64
N HIS A 393 -26.99 -9.88 16.34
CA HIS A 393 -26.10 -10.89 15.80
C HIS A 393 -24.81 -10.22 15.32
N LEU A 394 -23.68 -10.80 15.67
CA LEU A 394 -22.39 -10.45 15.08
C LEU A 394 -21.97 -11.58 14.13
N TYR A 395 -21.83 -11.26 12.85
CA TYR A 395 -21.27 -12.15 11.84
C TYR A 395 -19.78 -11.85 11.72
N CYS A 396 -18.91 -12.69 12.29
CA CYS A 396 -17.48 -12.41 12.45
C CYS A 396 -16.54 -13.45 11.83
N THR A 397 -15.31 -13.03 11.51
CA THR A 397 -14.22 -13.91 11.05
C THR A 397 -13.37 -14.50 12.19
N SER A 398 -13.53 -14.00 13.42
CA SER A 398 -12.78 -14.41 14.61
C SER A 398 -13.69 -14.53 15.82
N ARG A 399 -13.43 -15.51 16.69
CA ARG A 399 -14.01 -15.64 18.04
C ARG A 399 -13.05 -15.20 19.16
N ASN A 400 -11.79 -14.91 18.84
CA ASN A 400 -10.73 -14.59 19.81
C ASN A 400 -10.60 -13.06 19.98
N PHE A 401 -11.63 -12.42 20.53
CA PHE A 401 -11.65 -10.98 20.79
C PHE A 401 -12.29 -10.67 22.14
N ASP A 402 -11.81 -9.60 22.78
CA ASP A 402 -12.45 -9.00 23.97
C ASP A 402 -12.97 -7.57 23.68
N CYS A 403 -12.74 -7.05 22.47
CA CYS A 403 -13.16 -5.71 22.04
C CYS A 403 -13.64 -5.67 20.58
N ILE A 404 -14.80 -5.03 20.38
CA ILE A 404 -15.40 -4.68 19.10
C ILE A 404 -15.07 -3.21 18.79
N TYR A 405 -14.40 -2.97 17.67
CA TYR A 405 -14.07 -1.64 17.19
C TYR A 405 -15.09 -1.16 16.15
N LEU A 406 -15.81 -0.07 16.43
CA LEU A 406 -16.90 0.44 15.58
C LEU A 406 -16.37 1.28 14.41
N SER A 407 -16.94 1.08 13.21
CA SER A 407 -16.74 1.97 12.06
C SER A 407 -17.97 2.85 11.77
N ASN A 408 -17.74 3.91 11.00
CA ASN A 408 -18.78 4.75 10.39
C ASN A 408 -19.41 4.12 9.13
N ILE A 409 -19.07 2.87 8.77
CA ILE A 409 -19.43 2.24 7.50
C ILE A 409 -20.56 1.22 7.68
N ILE A 410 -21.56 1.33 6.82
CA ILE A 410 -22.72 0.43 6.73
C ILE A 410 -22.65 -0.32 5.39
N LEU A 411 -22.67 -1.65 5.45
CA LEU A 411 -22.53 -2.57 4.30
C LEU A 411 -23.88 -3.24 4.00
N LYS A 412 -24.85 -2.44 3.56
CA LYS A 412 -26.17 -2.93 3.13
C LYS A 412 -26.04 -4.00 2.06
N GLY A 413 -26.83 -5.07 2.15
CA GLY A 413 -26.81 -6.18 1.18
C GLY A 413 -25.60 -7.12 1.29
N MET A 414 -24.70 -6.92 2.27
CA MET A 414 -23.52 -7.77 2.44
C MET A 414 -23.78 -9.00 3.30
N LYS A 415 -24.69 -8.93 4.28
CA LYS A 415 -25.11 -10.06 5.12
C LYS A 415 -25.60 -11.22 4.26
N GLU A 416 -26.42 -10.91 3.27
CA GLU A 416 -26.99 -11.83 2.29
C GLU A 416 -25.86 -12.50 1.50
N ARG A 417 -24.89 -11.72 1.02
CA ARG A 417 -23.67 -12.19 0.33
C ARG A 417 -22.65 -12.93 1.23
N LEU A 418 -22.94 -13.12 2.52
CA LEU A 418 -22.11 -13.91 3.45
C LEU A 418 -22.83 -15.17 3.97
N LEU A 419 -24.08 -15.38 3.57
CA LEU A 419 -24.91 -16.54 3.90
C LEU A 419 -25.18 -17.44 2.67
N TYR A 420 -24.77 -16.97 1.49
CA TYR A 420 -24.71 -17.69 0.20
C TYR A 420 -23.30 -17.55 -0.40
#